data_AF-A0A1N6IX71-F1
#
_entry.id   AF-A0A1N6IX71-F1
#
_cell.length_a   1.000
_cell.length_b   1.000
_cell.length_c   1.000
_cell.angle_alpha   90.00
_cell.angle_beta   90.00
_cell.angle_gamma   90.00
#
_symmetry.space_group_name_H-M   'P 1'
#
loop_
_entity.id
_entity.type
_entity.pdbx_description
1 polymer ?
#
loop_
_entity_poly.entity_id
_entity_poly.type
_entity_poly.pdbx_seq_one_letter_code
_entity_poly.pdbx_strand_id
1 'polypeptide(L)'
;MTAVFCQNAKDRSAATWKEQLEPFSGLEFAVSDAAKGIGSAVAQLAQGRAIDSSAPALTHGLDVFHTTMEAKRVLARHWRGAEAAWELAEAADAKVAAAKQRGLDARAAAAAARAPWARAIERFEQAQRLESAWDRVHAALDLFTPDGRLNDRVGAAAAIAEGTKDLTGPDWSKVRNFDTSR
;
A
#
# COMPACT_ATOMS: atom_id res chain seq x y z
N MET A 1 -8.49 -10.08 -26.58
CA MET A 1 -9.04 -8.71 -26.70
C MET A 1 -9.10 -8.13 -25.30
N THR A 2 -8.43 -7.01 -25.03
CA THR A 2 -8.41 -6.39 -23.69
C THR A 2 -9.43 -5.26 -23.66
N ALA A 3 -10.40 -5.32 -22.75
CA ALA A 3 -11.38 -4.27 -22.54
C ALA A 3 -11.09 -3.57 -21.21
N VAL A 4 -11.05 -2.24 -21.22
CA VAL A 4 -10.86 -1.41 -20.02
C VAL A 4 -12.19 -0.74 -19.69
N PHE A 5 -12.75 -1.05 -18.52
CA PHE A 5 -13.99 -0.44 -18.03
C PHE A 5 -13.68 0.69 -17.06
N CYS A 6 -13.80 1.93 -17.55
CA CYS A 6 -13.77 3.13 -16.71
C CYS A 6 -15.20 3.60 -16.40
N GLN A 7 -16.04 2.73 -15.84
CA GLN A 7 -17.39 3.09 -15.39
C GLN A 7 -17.47 3.05 -13.87
N ASN A 8 -17.96 4.14 -13.28
CA ASN A 8 -18.33 4.13 -11.87
C ASN A 8 -19.60 3.28 -11.72
N ALA A 9 -19.46 2.11 -11.10
CA ALA A 9 -20.62 1.33 -10.67
C ALA A 9 -21.50 2.14 -9.71
N LYS A 10 -22.82 1.94 -9.80
CA LYS A 10 -23.83 2.65 -8.98
C LYS A 10 -23.55 2.49 -7.47
N ASP A 11 -23.03 1.33 -7.09
CA ASP A 11 -22.47 1.06 -5.78
C ASP A 11 -21.31 0.05 -5.90
N ARG A 12 -20.70 -0.30 -4.76
CA ARG A 12 -19.56 -1.22 -4.69
C ARG A 12 -19.98 -2.66 -4.36
N SER A 13 -21.25 -3.02 -4.57
CA SER A 13 -21.76 -4.36 -4.26
C SER A 13 -21.33 -5.40 -5.28
N ALA A 14 -21.27 -6.66 -4.85
CA ALA A 14 -20.98 -7.78 -5.76
C ALA A 14 -22.08 -7.95 -6.82
N ALA A 15 -23.34 -7.65 -6.49
CA ALA A 15 -24.46 -7.77 -7.42
C ALA A 15 -24.30 -6.80 -8.61
N THR A 16 -23.98 -5.53 -8.33
CA THR A 16 -23.76 -4.53 -9.37
C THR A 16 -22.56 -4.90 -10.24
N TRP A 17 -21.44 -5.34 -9.65
CA TRP A 17 -20.29 -5.79 -10.44
C TRP A 17 -20.59 -7.03 -11.29
N LYS A 18 -21.40 -7.97 -10.78
CA LYS A 18 -21.78 -9.17 -11.52
C LYS A 18 -22.61 -8.81 -12.76
N GLU A 19 -23.62 -7.95 -12.60
CA GLU A 19 -24.44 -7.46 -13.73
C GLU A 19 -23.60 -6.78 -14.81
N GLN A 20 -22.58 -6.00 -14.41
CA GLN A 20 -21.67 -5.34 -15.36
C GLN A 20 -20.75 -6.33 -16.09
N LEU A 21 -20.36 -7.43 -15.44
CA LEU A 21 -19.44 -8.42 -16.00
C LEU A 21 -20.15 -9.52 -16.83
N GLU A 22 -21.44 -9.74 -16.60
CA GLU A 22 -22.25 -10.78 -17.24
C GLU A 22 -22.26 -10.73 -18.78
N PRO A 23 -22.26 -9.55 -19.45
CA PRO A 23 -22.18 -9.47 -20.91
C PRO A 23 -20.86 -9.99 -21.52
N PHE A 24 -19.80 -10.11 -20.73
CA PHE A 24 -18.47 -10.54 -21.21
C PHE A 24 -18.30 -12.06 -21.12
N SER A 25 -19.04 -12.80 -21.94
CA SER A 25 -18.99 -14.26 -22.01
C SER A 25 -17.58 -14.81 -22.30
N GLY A 26 -16.75 -14.06 -23.03
CA GLY A 26 -15.36 -14.40 -23.33
C GLY A 26 -14.30 -13.91 -22.32
N LEU A 27 -14.70 -13.38 -21.16
CA LEU A 27 -13.75 -12.86 -20.17
C LEU A 27 -12.98 -14.01 -19.49
N GLU A 28 -11.66 -14.04 -19.61
CA GLU A 28 -10.82 -15.08 -18.97
C GLU A 28 -10.08 -14.59 -17.72
N PHE A 29 -9.79 -13.28 -17.68
CA PHE A 29 -8.98 -12.68 -16.63
C PHE A 29 -9.53 -11.30 -16.25
N ALA A 30 -9.80 -11.08 -14.98
CA ALA A 30 -10.15 -9.78 -14.42
C ALA A 30 -9.04 -9.29 -13.50
N VAL A 31 -8.68 -8.01 -13.63
CA VAL A 31 -7.75 -7.32 -12.71
C VAL A 31 -8.54 -6.25 -11.97
N SER A 32 -8.42 -6.21 -10.66
CA SER A 32 -9.03 -5.14 -9.86
C SER A 32 -8.20 -4.78 -8.64
N ASP A 33 -8.48 -3.61 -8.06
CA ASP A 33 -8.03 -3.29 -6.72
C ASP A 33 -8.64 -4.27 -5.68
N ALA A 34 -8.19 -4.17 -4.42
CA ALA A 34 -8.62 -5.02 -3.31
C ALA A 34 -10.08 -4.76 -2.85
N ALA A 35 -10.96 -4.22 -3.72
CA ALA A 35 -12.35 -4.02 -3.39
C ALA A 35 -13.11 -5.35 -3.35
N LYS A 36 -13.68 -5.66 -2.17
CA LYS A 36 -14.41 -6.91 -1.91
C LYS A 36 -15.57 -7.19 -2.89
N GLY A 37 -16.25 -6.14 -3.36
CA GLY A 37 -17.40 -6.26 -4.25
C GLY A 37 -17.06 -6.90 -5.59
N ILE A 38 -16.05 -6.37 -6.28
CA ILE A 38 -15.65 -6.88 -7.60
C ILE A 38 -15.00 -8.27 -7.49
N GLY A 39 -14.16 -8.51 -6.48
CA GLY A 39 -13.59 -9.85 -6.23
C GLY A 39 -14.68 -10.91 -6.01
N SER A 40 -15.70 -10.60 -5.18
CA SER A 40 -16.84 -11.48 -4.98
C SER A 40 -17.67 -11.70 -6.25
N ALA A 41 -17.83 -10.68 -7.10
CA ALA A 41 -18.56 -10.81 -8.36
C ALA A 41 -17.84 -11.75 -9.34
N VAL A 42 -16.52 -11.58 -9.49
CA VAL A 42 -15.68 -12.44 -10.34
C VAL A 42 -15.72 -13.89 -9.84
N ALA A 43 -15.62 -14.12 -8.53
CA ALA A 43 -15.71 -15.46 -7.95
C ALA A 43 -17.08 -16.13 -8.21
N GLN A 44 -18.19 -15.39 -8.08
CA GLN A 44 -19.53 -15.89 -8.37
C GLN A 44 -19.72 -16.22 -9.86
N LEU A 45 -19.16 -15.41 -10.76
CA LEU A 45 -19.20 -15.68 -12.20
C LEU A 45 -18.35 -16.90 -12.56
N ALA A 46 -17.15 -17.02 -11.98
CA ALA A 46 -16.29 -18.18 -12.19
C ALA A 46 -16.98 -19.49 -11.73
N GLN A 47 -17.65 -19.47 -10.57
CA GLN A 47 -18.46 -20.60 -10.09
C GLN A 47 -19.62 -20.93 -11.03
N GLY A 48 -20.34 -19.92 -11.53
CA GLY A 48 -21.42 -20.13 -12.49
C GLY A 48 -20.95 -20.75 -13.80
N ARG A 49 -19.77 -20.36 -14.28
CA ARG A 49 -19.16 -20.90 -15.50
C ARG A 49 -18.60 -22.31 -15.33
N ALA A 50 -18.20 -22.70 -14.13
CA ALA A 50 -17.75 -24.07 -13.87
C ALA A 50 -18.83 -25.13 -14.14
N ILE A 51 -20.10 -24.73 -14.20
CA ILE A 51 -21.24 -25.59 -14.53
C ILE A 51 -21.35 -25.80 -16.06
N ASP A 52 -20.89 -24.83 -16.86
CA ASP A 52 -20.91 -24.87 -18.31
C ASP A 52 -19.49 -25.10 -18.86
N SER A 53 -19.19 -26.33 -19.27
CA SER A 53 -17.89 -26.71 -19.82
C SER A 53 -17.49 -25.97 -21.11
N SER A 54 -18.43 -25.27 -21.76
CA SER A 54 -18.15 -24.46 -22.95
C SER A 54 -17.71 -23.03 -22.63
N ALA A 55 -17.92 -22.57 -21.39
CA ALA A 55 -17.51 -21.24 -20.96
C ALA A 55 -16.02 -21.21 -20.58
N PRO A 56 -15.28 -20.14 -20.97
CA PRO A 56 -13.88 -20.02 -20.59
C PRO A 56 -13.72 -19.83 -19.08
N ALA A 57 -12.66 -20.42 -18.53
CA ALA A 57 -12.31 -20.27 -17.12
C ALA A 57 -12.02 -18.79 -16.82
N LEU A 58 -12.67 -18.27 -15.77
CA LEU A 58 -12.49 -16.90 -15.32
C LEU A 58 -11.62 -16.88 -14.06
N THR A 59 -10.53 -16.12 -14.13
CA THR A 59 -9.59 -15.92 -13.03
C THR A 59 -9.48 -14.45 -12.63
N HIS A 60 -9.08 -14.20 -11.40
CA HIS A 60 -8.97 -12.86 -10.82
C HIS A 60 -7.53 -12.59 -10.38
N GLY A 61 -7.02 -11.41 -10.74
CA GLY A 61 -5.71 -10.92 -10.35
C GLY A 61 -5.80 -9.60 -9.59
N LEU A 62 -4.85 -9.38 -8.69
CA LEU A 62 -4.67 -8.10 -8.02
C LEU A 62 -4.13 -7.06 -9.00
N ASP A 63 -4.70 -5.86 -8.95
CA ASP A 63 -4.11 -4.67 -9.56
C ASP A 63 -2.91 -4.19 -8.74
N VAL A 64 -1.73 -4.73 -9.09
CA VAL A 64 -0.47 -4.37 -8.45
C VAL A 64 -0.14 -2.88 -8.66
N PHE A 65 -0.50 -2.30 -9.81
CA PHE A 65 -0.23 -0.89 -10.08
C PHE A 65 -0.97 0.03 -9.11
N HIS A 66 -2.28 -0.15 -8.95
CA HIS A 66 -3.07 0.64 -8.01
C HIS A 66 -2.64 0.40 -6.56
N THR A 67 -2.30 -0.84 -6.22
CA THR A 67 -1.77 -1.19 -4.89
C THR A 67 -0.47 -0.43 -4.60
N THR A 68 0.47 -0.41 -5.55
CA THR A 68 1.73 0.32 -5.44
C THR A 68 1.53 1.82 -5.37
N MET A 69 0.57 2.38 -6.13
CA MET A 69 0.24 3.81 -6.06
C MET A 69 -0.34 4.21 -4.69
N GLU A 70 -1.23 3.39 -4.13
CA GLU A 70 -1.76 3.62 -2.79
C GLU A 70 -0.67 3.52 -1.71
N ALA A 71 0.22 2.54 -1.80
CA ALA A 71 1.36 2.43 -0.88
C ALA A 71 2.29 3.64 -0.96
N LYS A 72 2.67 4.08 -2.16
CA LYS A 72 3.47 5.31 -2.37
C LYS A 72 2.79 6.54 -1.79
N ARG A 73 1.47 6.68 -1.96
CA ARG A 73 0.69 7.79 -1.39
C ARG A 73 0.77 7.81 0.14
N VAL A 74 0.70 6.64 0.79
CA VAL A 74 0.81 6.49 2.25
C VAL A 74 2.24 6.77 2.72
N LEU A 75 3.25 6.18 2.10
CA LEU A 75 4.67 6.44 2.41
C LEU A 75 5.02 7.93 2.32
N ALA A 76 4.57 8.59 1.26
CA ALA A 76 4.79 10.03 1.09
C ALA A 76 4.18 10.87 2.25
N ARG A 77 3.09 10.41 2.89
CA ARG A 77 2.56 11.09 4.10
C ARG A 77 3.48 10.91 5.30
N HIS A 78 4.02 9.71 5.50
CA HIS A 78 4.97 9.44 6.58
C HIS A 78 6.27 10.24 6.41
N TRP A 79 6.81 10.25 5.18
CA TRP A 79 8.00 11.02 4.84
C TRP A 79 7.82 12.53 5.05
N ARG A 80 6.72 13.12 4.54
CA ARG A 80 6.40 14.53 4.84
C ARG A 80 6.26 14.82 6.33
N GLY A 81 5.77 13.86 7.12
CA GLY A 81 5.69 14.00 8.57
C GLY A 81 7.07 13.96 9.25
N ALA A 82 8.00 13.18 8.72
CA ALA A 82 9.39 13.15 9.17
C ALA A 82 10.13 14.44 8.81
N GLU A 83 9.98 14.90 7.56
CA GLU A 83 10.52 16.19 7.08
C GLU A 83 10.04 17.35 7.95
N ALA A 84 8.73 17.46 8.18
CA ALA A 84 8.17 18.51 9.03
C ALA A 84 8.68 18.48 10.48
N ALA A 85 8.92 17.28 11.03
CA ALA A 85 9.51 17.15 12.37
C ALA A 85 10.99 17.55 12.37
N TRP A 86 11.71 17.27 11.28
CA TRP A 86 13.10 17.66 11.08
C TRP A 86 13.27 19.19 11.03
N GLU A 87 12.45 19.86 10.23
CA GLU A 87 12.40 21.33 10.14
C GLU A 87 12.15 21.99 11.51
N LEU A 88 11.28 21.41 12.34
CA LEU A 88 11.05 21.88 13.70
C LEU A 88 12.27 21.70 14.62
N ALA A 89 13.04 20.62 14.42
CA ALA A 89 14.27 20.37 15.16
C ALA A 89 15.38 21.36 14.76
N GLU A 90 15.56 21.59 13.46
CA GLU A 90 16.52 22.57 12.95
C GLU A 90 16.16 24.00 13.36
N ALA A 91 14.87 24.35 13.36
CA ALA A 91 14.40 25.64 13.88
C ALA A 91 14.67 25.80 15.39
N ALA A 92 14.66 24.71 16.16
CA ALA A 92 15.03 24.74 17.58
C ALA A 92 16.54 24.96 17.77
N ASP A 93 17.38 24.31 16.96
CA ASP A 93 18.83 24.53 16.97
C ASP A 93 19.21 25.95 16.52
N ALA A 94 18.49 26.52 15.55
CA ALA A 94 18.66 27.91 15.16
C ALA A 94 18.44 28.88 16.33
N LYS A 95 17.48 28.60 17.22
CA LYS A 95 17.27 29.39 18.45
C LYS A 95 18.44 29.26 19.43
N VAL A 96 19.02 28.07 19.56
CA VAL A 96 20.22 27.84 20.38
C VAL A 96 21.39 28.64 19.83
N ALA A 97 21.61 28.57 18.51
CA ALA A 97 22.67 29.32 17.83
C ALA A 97 22.49 30.84 18.01
N ALA A 98 21.26 31.36 17.84
CA ALA A 98 20.95 32.77 18.05
C ALA A 98 21.20 33.23 19.49
N ALA A 99 20.85 32.41 20.50
CA ALA A 99 21.14 32.73 21.90
C ALA A 99 22.66 32.83 22.15
N LYS A 100 23.45 31.88 21.63
CA LYS A 100 24.91 31.89 21.72
C LYS A 100 25.53 33.12 21.04
N GLN A 101 25.08 33.46 19.84
CA GLN A 101 25.56 34.63 19.10
C GLN A 101 25.29 35.96 19.84
N ARG A 102 24.19 36.03 20.59
CA ARG A 102 23.83 37.18 21.41
C ARG A 102 24.50 37.20 22.80
N GLY A 103 25.35 36.21 23.10
CA GLY A 103 25.99 36.08 24.42
C GLY A 103 25.01 35.72 25.55
N LEU A 104 23.82 35.21 25.23
CA LEU A 104 22.82 34.79 26.20
C LEU A 104 23.06 33.35 26.65
N ASP A 105 22.55 32.99 27.85
CA ASP A 105 22.55 31.60 28.29
C ASP A 105 21.68 30.73 27.36
N ALA A 106 22.33 29.83 26.64
CA ALA A 106 21.69 28.94 25.68
C ALA A 106 21.23 27.60 26.28
N ARG A 107 21.44 27.35 27.59
CA ARG A 107 21.10 26.05 28.23
C ARG A 107 19.62 25.72 28.14
N ALA A 108 18.75 26.69 28.41
CA ALA A 108 17.30 26.50 28.33
C ALA A 108 16.84 26.22 26.89
N ALA A 109 17.38 26.95 25.92
CA ALA A 109 17.11 26.73 24.50
C ALA A 109 17.59 25.34 24.04
N ALA A 110 18.79 24.92 24.49
CA ALA A 110 19.35 23.61 24.17
C ALA A 110 18.53 22.46 24.79
N ALA A 111 18.03 22.65 26.01
CA ALA A 111 17.11 21.70 26.63
C ALA A 111 15.79 21.60 25.84
N ALA A 112 15.25 22.73 25.37
CA ALA A 112 14.03 22.78 24.57
C ALA A 112 14.19 22.14 23.17
N ALA A 113 15.40 22.14 22.59
CA ALA A 113 15.67 21.51 21.30
C ALA A 113 15.66 19.97 21.32
N ARG A 114 15.80 19.35 22.51
CA ARG A 114 15.85 17.89 22.65
C ARG A 114 14.57 17.19 22.19
N ALA A 115 13.41 17.74 22.55
CA ALA A 115 12.13 17.11 22.23
C ALA A 115 11.81 17.14 20.71
N PRO A 116 11.99 18.26 19.99
CA PRO A 116 11.92 18.28 18.53
C PRO A 116 12.85 17.26 17.85
N TRP A 117 14.11 17.15 18.30
CA TRP A 117 15.05 16.16 17.75
C TRP A 117 14.61 14.72 17.99
N ALA A 118 14.20 14.39 19.23
CA ALA A 118 13.69 13.06 19.53
C ALA A 118 12.49 12.70 18.65
N ARG A 119 11.60 13.67 18.38
CA ARG A 119 10.45 13.49 17.50
C ARG A 119 10.84 13.31 16.03
N ALA A 120 11.81 14.08 15.55
CA ALA A 120 12.31 13.97 14.18
C ALA A 120 12.91 12.58 13.92
N ILE A 121 13.75 12.09 14.85
CA ILE A 121 14.35 10.76 14.80
C ILE A 121 13.27 9.68 14.81
N GLU A 122 12.34 9.73 15.76
CA GLU A 122 11.24 8.75 15.86
C GLU A 122 10.42 8.67 14.56
N ARG A 123 10.09 9.82 13.97
CA ARG A 123 9.32 9.89 12.72
C ARG A 123 10.11 9.38 11.52
N PHE A 124 11.40 9.70 11.45
CA PHE A 124 12.30 9.24 10.41
C PHE A 124 12.47 7.71 10.46
N GLU A 125 12.73 7.15 11.63
CA GLU A 125 12.81 5.71 11.82
C GLU A 125 11.49 5.00 11.50
N GLN A 126 10.35 5.60 11.88
CA GLN A 126 9.04 5.07 11.54
C GLN A 126 8.83 5.01 10.02
N ALA A 127 9.19 6.08 9.29
CA ALA A 127 9.07 6.13 7.84
C ALA A 127 9.95 5.06 7.16
N GLN A 128 11.21 4.92 7.58
CA GLN A 128 12.12 3.89 7.07
C GLN A 128 11.61 2.47 7.32
N ARG A 129 11.09 2.18 8.53
CA ARG A 129 10.52 0.87 8.85
C ARG A 129 9.36 0.52 7.92
N LEU A 130 8.46 1.48 7.68
CA LEU A 130 7.31 1.30 6.80
C LEU A 130 7.72 1.13 5.33
N GLU A 131 8.70 1.90 4.87
CA GLU A 131 9.24 1.78 3.51
C GLU A 131 9.91 0.42 3.30
N SER A 132 10.77 0.00 4.24
CA SER A 132 11.41 -1.32 4.20
C SER A 132 10.39 -2.47 4.23
N ALA A 133 9.31 -2.32 5.00
CA ALA A 133 8.23 -3.30 5.03
C ALA A 133 7.49 -3.35 3.68
N TRP A 134 7.22 -2.20 3.08
CA TRP A 134 6.61 -2.13 1.76
C TRP A 134 7.51 -2.72 0.67
N ASP A 135 8.82 -2.45 0.69
CA ASP A 135 9.76 -2.99 -0.28
C ASP A 135 9.79 -4.51 -0.26
N ARG A 136 9.73 -5.12 0.93
CA ARG A 136 9.60 -6.59 1.08
C ARG A 136 8.31 -7.12 0.45
N VAL A 137 7.19 -6.44 0.70
CA VAL A 137 5.88 -6.82 0.13
C VAL A 137 5.87 -6.64 -1.38
N HIS A 138 6.43 -5.55 -1.89
CA HIS A 138 6.47 -5.23 -3.31
C HIS A 138 7.36 -6.20 -4.09
N ALA A 139 8.53 -6.55 -3.55
CA ALA A 139 9.40 -7.57 -4.15
C ALA A 139 8.71 -8.94 -4.28
N ALA A 140 7.80 -9.28 -3.36
CA ALA A 140 7.02 -10.51 -3.45
C ALA A 140 5.97 -10.49 -4.56
N LEU A 141 5.64 -9.33 -5.13
CA LEU A 141 4.73 -9.17 -6.27
C LEU A 141 5.44 -9.23 -7.62
N ASP A 142 6.77 -9.20 -7.64
CA ASP A 142 7.56 -9.26 -8.87
C ASP A 142 7.52 -10.67 -9.49
N LEU A 143 7.60 -10.74 -10.82
CA LEU A 143 7.61 -12.01 -11.57
C LEU A 143 8.87 -12.84 -11.28
N PHE A 144 9.98 -12.17 -10.99
CA PHE A 144 11.25 -12.79 -10.68
C PHE A 144 11.66 -12.46 -9.26
N THR A 145 12.19 -13.45 -8.56
CA THR A 145 12.83 -13.28 -7.26
C THR A 145 14.17 -12.56 -7.42
N PRO A 146 14.75 -12.02 -6.33
CA PRO A 146 16.05 -11.32 -6.39
C PRO A 146 17.22 -12.16 -6.90
N ASP A 147 17.13 -13.49 -6.84
CA ASP A 147 18.12 -14.43 -7.39
C ASP A 147 17.84 -14.82 -8.85
N GLY A 148 16.86 -14.18 -9.51
CA GLY A 148 16.56 -14.33 -10.93
C GLY A 148 15.70 -15.55 -11.29
N ARG A 149 15.09 -16.21 -10.29
CA ARG A 149 14.17 -17.33 -10.51
C ARG A 149 12.74 -16.83 -10.71
N LEU A 150 11.89 -17.63 -11.35
CA LEU A 150 10.46 -17.32 -11.37
C LEU A 150 9.91 -17.38 -9.95
N ASN A 151 9.17 -16.33 -9.59
CA ASN A 151 8.49 -16.25 -8.31
C ASN A 151 7.34 -17.26 -8.26
N ASP A 152 7.15 -17.91 -7.12
CA ASP A 152 6.09 -18.89 -6.92
C ASP A 152 5.01 -18.33 -6.00
N ARG A 153 3.77 -18.76 -6.23
CA ARG A 153 2.60 -18.23 -5.52
C ARG A 153 2.67 -18.46 -4.02
N VAL A 154 3.25 -19.56 -3.56
CA VAL A 154 3.29 -19.93 -2.14
C VAL A 154 4.31 -19.04 -1.41
N GLY A 155 5.50 -18.89 -1.98
CA GLY A 155 6.54 -17.99 -1.49
C GLY A 155 6.08 -16.54 -1.47
N ALA A 156 5.50 -16.06 -2.57
CA ALA A 156 4.95 -14.70 -2.69
C ALA A 156 3.90 -14.42 -1.60
N ALA A 157 2.92 -15.33 -1.42
CA ALA A 157 1.87 -15.17 -0.42
C ALA A 157 2.43 -15.14 1.02
N ALA A 158 3.40 -15.99 1.34
CA ALA A 158 4.04 -15.99 2.65
C ALA A 158 4.82 -14.68 2.91
N ALA A 159 5.61 -14.22 1.94
CA ALA A 159 6.36 -12.97 2.05
C ALA A 159 5.45 -11.74 2.21
N ILE A 160 4.33 -11.71 1.48
CA ILE A 160 3.27 -10.71 1.61
C ILE A 160 2.66 -10.74 3.02
N ALA A 161 2.26 -11.91 3.49
CA ALA A 161 1.63 -12.06 4.80
C ALA A 161 2.56 -11.64 5.95
N GLU A 162 3.86 -11.91 5.83
CA GLU A 162 4.85 -11.43 6.80
C GLU A 162 5.08 -9.92 6.69
N GLY A 163 5.34 -9.38 5.50
CA GLY A 163 5.65 -7.95 5.31
C GLY A 163 4.49 -7.03 5.66
N THR A 164 3.23 -7.47 5.47
CA THR A 164 2.04 -6.68 5.81
C THR A 164 1.81 -6.51 7.31
N LYS A 165 2.44 -7.32 8.18
CA LYS A 165 2.37 -7.16 9.65
C LYS A 165 3.02 -5.85 10.11
N ASP A 166 4.07 -5.43 9.41
CA ASP A 166 4.83 -4.22 9.74
C ASP A 166 4.19 -2.94 9.17
N LEU A 167 3.25 -3.07 8.22
CA LEU A 167 2.48 -1.97 7.63
C LEU A 167 1.36 -1.52 8.58
N THR A 168 1.77 -0.89 9.68
CA THR A 168 0.90 -0.52 10.80
C THR A 168 0.18 0.81 10.58
N GLY A 169 -1.04 0.91 11.13
CA GLY A 169 -1.85 2.13 11.10
C GLY A 169 -3.03 2.09 10.10
N PRO A 170 -3.98 3.04 10.25
CA PRO A 170 -5.22 3.04 9.46
C PRO A 170 -4.99 3.39 7.98
N ASP A 171 -3.97 4.21 7.67
CA ASP A 171 -3.65 4.60 6.29
C ASP A 171 -3.26 3.40 5.40
N TRP A 172 -2.72 2.33 6.00
CA TRP A 172 -2.31 1.10 5.33
C TRP A 172 -3.45 0.09 5.14
N SER A 173 -4.68 0.37 5.60
CA SER A 173 -5.81 -0.56 5.50
C SER A 173 -6.11 -0.99 4.06
N LYS A 174 -6.08 -0.05 3.11
CA LYS A 174 -6.29 -0.35 1.68
C LYS A 174 -5.20 -1.24 1.10
N VAL A 175 -3.96 -1.02 1.52
CA VAL A 175 -2.82 -1.83 1.10
C VAL A 175 -2.98 -3.22 1.71
N ARG A 176 -3.12 -3.39 3.03
CA ARG A 176 -3.19 -4.72 3.64
C ARG A 176 -4.34 -5.63 3.18
N ASN A 177 -5.42 -5.08 2.64
CA ASN A 177 -6.61 -5.86 2.29
C ASN A 177 -6.48 -6.70 1.01
N PHE A 178 -5.40 -6.62 0.22
CA PHE A 178 -5.27 -7.42 -0.99
C PHE A 178 -5.09 -8.93 -0.75
N ASP A 179 -4.62 -9.36 0.43
CA ASP A 179 -4.48 -10.80 0.79
C ASP A 179 -5.81 -11.45 1.22
N THR A 180 -6.91 -10.69 1.31
CA THR A 180 -8.22 -11.25 1.75
C THR A 180 -9.05 -11.85 0.62
N SER A 181 -8.54 -11.86 -0.61
CA SER A 181 -9.19 -12.45 -1.77
C SER A 181 -8.73 -13.91 -1.93
N ARG A 182 -9.08 -14.75 -0.95
CA ARG A 182 -8.97 -16.20 -1.04
C ARG A 182 -10.29 -16.79 -1.47
#